data_AF-A0A970XQW8-F1
#
_entry.id   AF-A0A970XQW8-F1
#
_cell.length_a   1.000
_cell.length_b   1.000
_cell.length_c   1.000
_cell.angle_alpha   90.00
_cell.angle_beta   90.00
_cell.angle_gamma   90.00
#
_symmetry.space_group_name_H-M   'P 1'
#
loop_
_entity.id
_entity.type
_entity.pdbx_description
1 polymer ?
#
loop_
_entity_poly.entity_id
_entity_poly.type
_entity_poly.pdbx_seq_one_letter_code
_entity_poly.pdbx_strand_id
1 'polypeptide(L)'
;MLGDITINEINLLNQYEVLNANFQKELNDYMRYLLTKQYRREVMAAIFHNKIIINLLHGLLYLIEKDDFDIAIVKKRVGQMKELYYGIFEQVHLRYSELIEDLDSNELVREFGKNSFETLNQVLEQGDTKMIRFEIINFNHEYNQLSKKKDARQIIAV
;
A
#
# COMPACT_ATOMS: atom_id res chain seq x y z
N MET A 1 -21.36 16.32 1.26
CA MET A 1 -22.74 16.03 1.67
C MET A 1 -22.64 15.12 2.89
N LEU A 2 -23.00 15.62 4.07
CA LEU A 2 -23.24 14.76 5.23
C LEU A 2 -24.46 13.91 4.85
N GLY A 3 -24.25 12.62 4.61
CA GLY A 3 -25.35 11.67 4.43
C GLY A 3 -26.20 11.63 5.70
N ASP A 4 -27.45 11.19 5.57
CA ASP A 4 -28.35 11.06 6.71
C ASP A 4 -27.70 10.23 7.82
N ILE A 5 -27.63 10.81 9.03
CA ILE A 5 -27.07 10.16 10.20
C ILE A 5 -27.94 8.94 10.53
N THR A 6 -27.31 7.79 10.62
CA THR A 6 -27.93 6.53 10.96
C THR A 6 -28.25 6.46 12.45
N ILE A 7 -29.23 5.62 12.82
CA ILE A 7 -29.57 5.35 14.23
C ILE A 7 -28.34 4.86 15.03
N ASN A 8 -27.43 4.12 14.38
CA ASN A 8 -26.21 3.63 15.03
C ASN A 8 -25.25 4.77 15.39
N GLU A 9 -25.11 5.77 14.52
CA GLU A 9 -24.27 6.94 14.79
C GLU A 9 -24.86 7.81 15.91
N ILE A 10 -26.18 7.98 15.94
CA ILE A 10 -26.88 8.65 17.04
C ILE A 10 -26.66 7.91 18.36
N ASN A 11 -26.81 6.58 18.35
CA ASN A 11 -26.60 5.76 19.54
C ASN A 11 -25.15 5.83 20.05
N LEU A 12 -24.16 5.85 19.14
CA LEU A 12 -22.76 6.01 19.50
C LEU A 12 -22.50 7.35 20.20
N LEU A 13 -23.07 8.44 19.67
CA LEU A 13 -22.96 9.77 20.29
C LEU A 13 -23.62 9.81 21.67
N ASN A 14 -24.85 9.29 21.80
CA ASN A 14 -25.54 9.23 23.08
C ASN A 14 -24.76 8.42 24.13
N GLN A 15 -24.13 7.30 23.72
CA GLN A 15 -23.27 6.51 24.61
C GLN A 15 -22.02 7.30 25.01
N TYR A 16 -21.40 8.00 24.07
CA TYR A 16 -20.21 8.80 24.30
C TYR A 16 -20.45 9.95 25.29
N GLU A 17 -21.60 10.62 25.22
CA GLU A 17 -21.96 11.73 26.12
C GLU A 17 -22.11 11.30 27.58
N VAL A 18 -22.46 10.03 27.84
CA VAL A 18 -22.60 9.49 29.20
C VAL A 18 -21.24 9.10 29.80
N LEU A 19 -20.22 8.86 28.97
CA LEU A 19 -18.87 8.56 29.44
C LEU A 19 -18.25 9.79 30.11
N ASN A 20 -17.51 9.58 31.20
CA ASN A 20 -16.65 10.64 31.74
C ASN A 20 -15.42 10.86 30.84
N ALA A 21 -14.71 11.96 31.07
CA ALA A 21 -13.56 12.36 30.23
C ALA A 21 -12.45 11.30 30.12
N ASN A 22 -12.24 10.48 31.16
CA ASN A 22 -11.22 9.42 31.12
C ASN A 22 -11.62 8.31 30.15
N PHE A 23 -12.87 7.82 30.25
CA PHE A 23 -13.36 6.77 29.35
C PHE A 23 -13.58 7.27 27.92
N GLN A 24 -13.93 8.55 27.73
CA GLN A 24 -13.95 9.18 26.41
C GLN A 24 -12.58 9.18 25.75
N LYS A 25 -11.52 9.50 26.52
CA LYS A 25 -10.14 9.44 26.05
C LYS A 25 -9.74 8.00 25.69
N GLU A 26 -10.02 7.02 26.55
CA GLU A 26 -9.72 5.61 26.28
C GLU A 26 -10.42 5.10 25.01
N LEU A 27 -11.69 5.47 24.80
CA LEU A 27 -12.41 5.12 23.57
C LEU A 27 -11.75 5.75 22.34
N ASN A 28 -11.37 7.02 22.40
CA ASN A 28 -10.70 7.71 21.30
C ASN A 28 -9.35 7.08 20.97
N ASP A 29 -8.56 6.73 21.99
CA ASP A 29 -7.27 6.03 21.83
C ASP A 29 -7.48 4.66 21.18
N TYR A 30 -8.52 3.93 21.59
CA TYR A 30 -8.88 2.64 20.98
C TYR A 30 -9.35 2.79 19.52
N MET A 31 -10.17 3.79 19.22
CA MET A 31 -10.58 4.12 17.85
C MET A 31 -9.38 4.44 16.97
N ARG A 32 -8.42 5.23 17.48
CA ARG A 32 -7.17 5.54 16.77
C ARG A 32 -6.34 4.29 16.50
N TYR A 33 -6.26 3.39 17.47
CA TYR A 33 -5.60 2.08 17.31
C TYR A 33 -6.27 1.24 16.22
N LEU A 34 -7.61 1.14 16.22
CA LEU A 34 -8.36 0.39 15.23
C LEU A 34 -8.19 0.97 13.82
N LEU A 35 -8.29 2.29 13.67
CA LEU A 35 -8.09 2.97 12.40
C LEU A 35 -6.66 2.76 11.88
N THR A 36 -5.64 2.84 12.74
CA THR A 36 -4.25 2.55 12.37
C THR A 36 -4.08 1.10 11.88
N LYS A 37 -4.72 0.15 12.57
CA LYS A 37 -4.71 -1.26 12.17
C LYS A 37 -5.41 -1.47 10.82
N GLN A 38 -6.53 -0.80 10.60
CA GLN A 38 -7.27 -0.84 9.34
C GLN A 38 -6.46 -0.22 8.20
N TYR A 39 -5.87 0.96 8.42
CA TYR A 39 -4.97 1.62 7.48
C TYR A 39 -3.88 0.68 6.97
N ARG A 40 -3.15 0.02 7.88
CA ARG A 40 -2.07 -0.91 7.51
C ARG A 40 -2.55 -2.02 6.57
N ARG A 41 -3.73 -2.58 6.85
CA ARG A 41 -4.34 -3.64 6.03
C ARG A 41 -4.79 -3.12 4.67
N GLU A 42 -5.44 -1.97 4.67
CA GLU A 42 -5.99 -1.40 3.44
C GLU A 42 -4.88 -0.95 2.49
N VAL A 43 -3.78 -0.37 2.98
CA VAL A 43 -2.63 -0.05 2.12
C VAL A 43 -2.04 -1.33 1.51
N MET A 44 -1.83 -2.37 2.32
CA MET A 44 -1.31 -3.66 1.83
C MET A 44 -2.19 -4.24 0.72
N ALA A 45 -3.51 -4.27 0.94
CA ALA A 45 -4.46 -4.78 -0.04
C ALA A 45 -4.53 -3.89 -1.29
N ALA A 46 -4.60 -2.57 -1.10
CA ALA A 46 -4.71 -1.60 -2.19
C ALA A 46 -3.52 -1.64 -3.15
N ILE A 47 -2.33 -1.95 -2.63
CA ILE A 47 -1.12 -2.13 -3.43
C ILE A 47 -1.00 -3.56 -3.93
N PHE A 48 -0.81 -4.54 -3.04
CA PHE A 48 -0.38 -5.88 -3.43
C PHE A 48 -1.48 -6.77 -4.02
N HIS A 49 -2.76 -6.40 -3.86
CA HIS A 49 -3.89 -7.05 -4.52
C HIS A 49 -4.48 -6.21 -5.66
N ASN A 50 -3.77 -5.15 -6.07
CA ASN A 50 -4.21 -4.31 -7.18
C ASN A 50 -4.09 -5.04 -8.51
N LYS A 51 -5.23 -5.30 -9.16
CA LYS A 51 -5.25 -5.99 -10.46
C LYS A 51 -4.52 -5.22 -11.56
N ILE A 52 -4.50 -3.88 -11.51
CA ILE A 52 -3.86 -3.06 -12.55
C ILE A 52 -2.34 -3.17 -12.40
N ILE A 53 -1.80 -3.04 -11.18
CA ILE A 53 -0.35 -3.23 -10.93
C ILE A 53 0.08 -4.64 -11.34
N ILE A 54 -0.68 -5.67 -10.96
CA ILE A 54 -0.41 -7.06 -11.34
C ILE A 54 -0.38 -7.23 -12.87
N ASN A 55 -1.33 -6.61 -13.59
CA ASN A 55 -1.36 -6.68 -15.05
C ASN A 55 -0.18 -5.95 -15.70
N LEU A 56 0.21 -4.78 -15.18
CA LEU A 56 1.41 -4.07 -15.65
C LEU A 56 2.67 -4.91 -15.45
N LEU A 57 2.77 -5.58 -14.30
CA LEU A 57 3.90 -6.44 -13.96
C LEU A 57 3.96 -7.68 -14.86
N HIS A 58 2.85 -8.37 -15.09
CA HIS A 58 2.79 -9.46 -16.07
C HIS A 58 3.16 -9.00 -17.48
N GLY A 59 2.67 -7.81 -17.88
CA GLY A 59 3.05 -7.21 -19.15
C GLY A 59 4.54 -6.89 -19.24
N LEU A 60 5.18 -6.52 -18.12
CA LEU A 60 6.61 -6.26 -18.04
C LEU A 60 7.42 -7.56 -18.17
N LEU A 61 7.00 -8.63 -17.48
CA LEU A 61 7.61 -9.96 -17.59
C LEU A 61 7.60 -10.49 -19.03
N TYR A 62 6.45 -10.43 -19.69
CA TYR A 62 6.35 -10.86 -21.09
C TYR A 62 7.25 -10.04 -22.03
N LEU A 63 7.44 -8.76 -21.73
CA LEU A 63 8.29 -7.90 -22.54
C LEU A 63 9.77 -8.29 -22.42
N ILE A 64 10.24 -8.60 -21.21
CA ILE A 64 11.64 -8.96 -20.98
C ILE A 64 12.00 -10.38 -21.38
N GLU A 65 11.02 -11.26 -21.60
CA GLU A 65 11.25 -12.63 -22.10
C GLU A 65 11.84 -12.65 -23.51
N LYS A 66 11.61 -11.59 -24.30
CA LYS A 66 12.21 -11.41 -25.62
C LYS A 66 13.72 -11.20 -25.48
N ASP A 67 14.50 -11.75 -26.42
CA ASP A 67 15.96 -11.61 -26.38
C ASP A 67 16.42 -10.17 -26.63
N ASP A 68 15.75 -9.45 -27.54
CA ASP A 68 16.04 -8.06 -27.91
C ASP A 68 14.87 -7.12 -27.53
N PHE A 69 14.65 -6.91 -26.23
CA PHE A 69 13.63 -5.95 -25.79
C PHE A 69 14.14 -4.50 -25.80
N ASP A 70 13.26 -3.57 -26.15
CA ASP A 70 13.57 -2.14 -26.12
C ASP A 70 13.50 -1.60 -24.68
N ILE A 71 14.67 -1.21 -24.16
CA ILE A 71 14.85 -0.65 -22.82
C ILE A 71 14.00 0.62 -22.62
N ALA A 72 13.80 1.43 -23.66
CA ALA A 72 12.95 2.62 -23.55
C ALA A 72 11.49 2.26 -23.26
N ILE A 73 11.00 1.16 -23.85
CA ILE A 73 9.65 0.65 -23.57
C ILE A 73 9.57 0.09 -22.15
N VAL A 74 10.58 -0.64 -21.68
CA VAL A 74 10.67 -1.13 -20.29
C VAL A 74 10.61 0.06 -19.32
N LYS A 75 11.46 1.06 -19.55
CA LYS A 75 11.56 2.27 -18.71
C LYS A 75 10.23 3.00 -18.62
N LYS A 76 9.54 3.18 -19.75
CA LYS A 76 8.19 3.77 -19.77
C LYS A 76 7.20 2.99 -18.93
N ARG A 77 7.18 1.65 -19.03
CA ARG A 77 6.27 0.80 -18.25
C ARG A 77 6.58 0.80 -16.75
N VAL A 78 7.86 0.76 -16.37
CA VAL A 78 8.28 0.88 -14.98
C VAL A 78 7.88 2.24 -14.40
N GLY A 79 8.03 3.32 -15.17
CA GLY A 79 7.55 4.66 -14.79
C GLY A 79 6.04 4.69 -14.52
N GLN A 80 5.24 4.16 -15.44
CA GLN A 80 3.77 4.06 -15.26
C GLN A 80 3.39 3.25 -14.02
N MET A 81 4.08 2.14 -13.78
CA MET A 81 3.84 1.31 -12.59
C MET A 81 4.21 2.05 -11.31
N LYS A 82 5.30 2.83 -11.31
CA LYS A 82 5.73 3.68 -10.19
C LYS A 82 4.68 4.75 -9.86
N GLU A 83 4.21 5.48 -10.87
CA GLU A 83 3.18 6.51 -10.70
C GLU A 83 1.89 5.92 -10.12
N LEU A 84 1.44 4.79 -10.67
CA LEU A 84 0.24 4.10 -10.17
C LEU A 84 0.42 3.63 -8.72
N TYR A 85 1.57 3.04 -8.41
CA TYR A 85 1.88 2.55 -7.07
C TYR A 85 1.79 3.67 -6.03
N TYR A 86 2.49 4.79 -6.26
CA TYR A 86 2.50 5.89 -5.30
C TYR A 86 1.17 6.64 -5.27
N GLY A 87 0.46 6.76 -6.40
CA GLY A 87 -0.87 7.36 -6.42
C GLY A 87 -1.88 6.58 -5.57
N ILE A 88 -1.87 5.24 -5.63
CA ILE A 88 -2.71 4.40 -4.78
C ILE A 88 -2.30 4.52 -3.30
N PHE A 89 -1.00 4.47 -3.03
CA PHE A 89 -0.48 4.59 -1.67
C PHE A 89 -0.90 5.91 -1.02
N GLU A 90 -0.70 7.02 -1.72
CA GLU A 90 -1.07 8.36 -1.28
C GLU A 90 -2.57 8.50 -1.08
N GLN A 91 -3.39 8.02 -2.02
CA GLN A 91 -4.85 8.04 -1.89
C GLN A 91 -5.33 7.34 -0.61
N VAL A 92 -4.76 6.18 -0.29
CA VAL A 92 -5.11 5.48 0.95
C VAL A 92 -4.58 6.23 2.16
N HIS A 93 -3.32 6.70 2.14
CA HIS A 93 -2.70 7.40 3.26
C HIS A 93 -3.42 8.69 3.62
N LEU A 94 -3.77 9.53 2.64
CA LEU A 94 -4.46 10.80 2.85
C LEU A 94 -5.74 10.63 3.65
N ARG A 95 -6.60 9.67 3.25
CA ARG A 95 -7.87 9.36 3.92
C ARG A 95 -7.73 9.06 5.42
N TYR A 96 -6.62 8.44 5.84
CA TYR A 96 -6.39 8.12 7.25
C TYR A 96 -5.62 9.21 7.99
N SER A 97 -4.69 9.89 7.31
CA SER A 97 -3.92 10.99 7.91
C SER A 97 -4.80 12.20 8.28
N GLU A 98 -5.95 12.37 7.61
CA GLU A 98 -6.96 13.36 7.98
C GLU A 98 -7.64 13.07 9.33
N LEU A 99 -7.62 11.81 9.78
CA LEU A 99 -8.32 11.35 10.99
C LEU A 99 -7.36 10.96 12.12
N ILE A 100 -6.10 10.66 11.79
CA ILE A 100 -5.07 10.21 12.71
C ILE A 100 -3.90 11.17 12.61
N GLU A 101 -3.77 12.06 13.59
CA GLU A 101 -2.60 12.94 13.70
C GLU A 101 -1.32 12.09 13.85
N ASP A 102 -0.23 12.55 13.24
CA ASP A 102 1.06 11.83 13.20
C ASP A 102 0.98 10.38 12.73
N LEU A 103 0.06 10.07 11.80
CA LEU A 103 -0.04 8.75 11.20
C LEU A 103 1.27 8.36 10.51
N ASP A 104 1.97 7.38 11.09
CA ASP A 104 3.14 6.84 10.43
C ASP A 104 2.75 6.07 9.16
N SER A 105 3.49 6.35 8.10
CA SER A 105 3.32 5.68 6.82
C SER A 105 3.59 4.18 6.98
N ASN A 106 2.88 3.32 6.24
CA ASN A 106 3.17 1.89 6.27
C ASN A 106 4.59 1.62 5.71
N GLU A 107 5.57 1.45 6.60
CA GLU A 107 6.99 1.33 6.28
C GLU A 107 7.26 0.22 5.27
N LEU A 108 6.67 -0.96 5.47
CA LEU A 108 6.87 -2.11 4.58
C LEU A 108 6.50 -1.77 3.14
N VAL A 109 5.34 -1.12 2.93
CA VAL A 109 4.87 -0.73 1.60
C VAL A 109 5.77 0.37 1.04
N ARG A 110 6.03 1.42 1.83
CA ARG A 110 6.85 2.55 1.43
C ARG A 110 8.27 2.13 1.02
N GLU A 111 8.91 1.31 1.84
CA GLU A 111 10.28 0.83 1.62
C GLU A 111 10.37 -0.13 0.44
N PHE A 112 9.41 -1.05 0.30
CA PHE A 112 9.34 -1.89 -0.89
C PHE A 112 9.26 -1.03 -2.14
N GLY A 113 8.30 -0.10 -2.22
CA GLY A 113 8.17 0.79 -3.37
C GLY A 113 9.46 1.57 -3.64
N LYS A 114 10.03 2.19 -2.61
CA LYS A 114 11.26 2.99 -2.72
C LYS A 114 12.42 2.15 -3.27
N ASN A 115 12.76 1.07 -2.58
CA ASN A 115 13.92 0.24 -2.92
C ASN A 115 13.76 -0.40 -4.30
N SER A 116 12.60 -1.00 -4.56
CA SER A 116 12.38 -1.72 -5.81
C SER A 116 12.36 -0.78 -7.03
N PHE A 117 11.76 0.42 -6.94
CA PHE A 117 11.79 1.37 -8.04
C PHE A 117 13.14 2.08 -8.19
N GLU A 118 13.87 2.35 -7.11
CA GLU A 118 15.23 2.90 -7.20
C GLU A 118 16.17 1.92 -7.91
N THR A 119 16.18 0.65 -7.50
CA THR A 119 16.97 -0.41 -8.14
C THR A 119 16.61 -0.57 -9.61
N LEU A 120 15.32 -0.64 -9.95
CA LEU A 120 14.88 -0.76 -11.35
C LEU A 120 15.32 0.44 -12.19
N ASN A 121 15.20 1.66 -11.68
CA ASN A 121 15.64 2.85 -12.41
C ASN A 121 17.16 2.83 -12.65
N GLN A 122 17.95 2.41 -11.65
CA GLN A 122 19.39 2.31 -11.78
C GLN A 122 19.81 1.32 -12.87
N VAL A 123 19.24 0.11 -12.89
CA VAL A 123 19.60 -0.89 -13.91
C VAL A 123 19.11 -0.52 -15.31
N LEU A 124 17.97 0.18 -15.41
CA LEU A 124 17.48 0.72 -16.67
C LEU A 124 18.36 1.81 -17.25
N GLU A 125 19.03 2.60 -16.40
CA GLU A 125 20.00 3.61 -16.83
C GLU A 125 21.33 3.01 -17.27
N GLN A 126 21.76 1.92 -16.64
CA GLN A 126 22.97 1.19 -17.02
C GLN A 126 22.82 0.46 -18.37
N GLY A 127 21.61 -0.01 -18.67
CA GLY A 127 21.27 -0.62 -19.96
C GLY A 127 21.71 -2.07 -20.11
N ASP A 128 22.21 -2.72 -19.07
CA ASP A 128 22.53 -4.16 -19.09
C ASP A 128 21.22 -4.97 -19.10
N THR A 129 20.88 -5.53 -20.26
CA THR A 129 19.63 -6.29 -20.47
C THR A 129 19.52 -7.52 -19.59
N LYS A 130 20.64 -8.16 -19.23
CA LYS A 130 20.64 -9.32 -18.32
C LYS A 130 20.29 -8.88 -16.90
N MET A 131 20.88 -7.77 -16.46
CA MET A 131 20.61 -7.22 -15.13
C MET A 131 19.17 -6.68 -15.04
N ILE A 132 18.67 -6.01 -16.07
CA ILE A 132 17.28 -5.56 -16.16
C ILE A 132 16.31 -6.74 -16.04
N ARG A 133 16.57 -7.83 -16.78
CA ARG A 133 15.74 -9.05 -16.72
C ARG A 133 15.75 -9.64 -15.32
N PHE A 134 16.93 -9.72 -14.69
CA PHE A 134 17.09 -10.22 -13.33
C PHE A 134 16.27 -9.39 -12.32
N GLU A 135 16.43 -8.07 -12.31
CA GLU A 135 15.75 -7.20 -11.34
C GLU A 135 14.23 -7.16 -11.53
N ILE A 136 13.73 -7.25 -12.75
CA ILE A 136 12.28 -7.33 -12.98
C ILE A 136 11.70 -8.66 -12.49
N ILE A 137 12.43 -9.78 -12.66
CA ILE A 137 12.04 -11.07 -12.09
C ILE A 137 12.05 -11.00 -10.56
N ASN A 138 13.09 -10.39 -9.98
CA ASN A 138 13.20 -10.22 -8.54
C ASN A 138 12.08 -9.34 -7.97
N PHE A 139 11.81 -8.18 -8.59
CA PHE A 139 10.67 -7.32 -8.27
C PHE A 139 9.37 -8.12 -8.24
N ASN A 140 9.10 -8.92 -9.27
CA ASN A 140 7.89 -9.73 -9.34
C ASN A 140 7.83 -10.79 -8.24
N HIS A 141 8.96 -11.41 -7.93
CA HIS A 141 9.04 -12.39 -6.86
C HIS A 141 8.71 -11.77 -5.51
N GLU A 142 9.36 -10.67 -5.14
CA GLU A 142 9.15 -9.95 -3.89
C GLU A 142 7.71 -9.42 -3.78
N TYR A 143 7.20 -8.81 -4.85
CA TYR A 143 5.81 -8.34 -4.91
C TYR A 143 4.81 -9.48 -4.60
N ASN A 144 5.02 -10.65 -5.20
CA ASN A 144 4.17 -11.82 -4.96
C ASN A 144 4.35 -12.44 -3.58
N GLN A 145 5.51 -12.30 -2.93
CA GLN A 145 5.67 -12.70 -1.54
C GLN A 145 4.83 -11.80 -0.62
N LEU A 146 4.88 -10.48 -0.85
CA LEU A 146 4.13 -9.50 -0.07
C LEU A 146 2.62 -9.64 -0.28
N SER A 147 2.17 -9.96 -1.48
CA SER A 147 0.75 -10.23 -1.76
C SER A 147 0.21 -11.47 -1.04
N LYS A 148 1.08 -12.45 -0.78
CA LYS A 148 0.75 -13.71 -0.08
C LYS A 148 0.84 -13.61 1.44
N LYS A 149 1.49 -12.58 1.99
CA LYS A 149 1.47 -12.29 3.43
C LYS A 149 0.05 -11.91 3.83
N LYS A 150 -0.78 -12.92 4.14
CA LYS A 150 -2.01 -12.72 4.91
C LYS A 150 -1.59 -12.09 6.23
N ASP A 151 -2.26 -11.00 6.62
CA ASP A 151 -2.21 -10.42 7.98
C ASP A 151 -1.81 -11.49 8.99
N ALA A 152 -0.57 -11.41 9.50
CA ALA A 152 -0.13 -12.31 10.54
C ALA A 152 -1.05 -12.07 11.74
N ARG A 153 -2.05 -12.95 11.89
CA ARG A 153 -2.89 -13.05 13.07
C ARG A 153 -1.99 -13.51 14.22
N GLN A 154 -1.31 -12.57 14.86
CA GLN A 154 -1.06 -12.68 16.29
C GLN A 154 -2.00 -11.69 16.97
N ILE A 155 -3.24 -12.13 17.14
CA ILE A 155 -4.05 -11.67 18.26
C ILE A 155 -3.37 -12.31 19.48
N ILE A 156 -2.46 -11.59 20.12
CA ILE A 156 -2.09 -11.90 21.50
C ILE A 156 -3.28 -11.38 22.31
N ALA A 157 -4.12 -12.29 22.77
CA ALA A 157 -5.05 -11.98 23.84
C ALA A 157 -4.21 -11.72 25.10
N VAL A 158 -4.41 -10.55 25.72
CA VAL A 158 -4.05 -10.31 27.11
C VAL A 158 -5.34 -10.27 27.89
#